data_AF-A0AB35UID2-F1
#
_entry.id   AF-A0AB35UID2-F1
#
_cell.length_a   1.000
_cell.length_b   1.000
_cell.length_c   1.000
_cell.angle_alpha   90.00
_cell.angle_beta   90.00
_cell.angle_gamma   90.00
#
_symmetry.space_group_name_H-M   'P 1'
#
loop_
_entity.id
_entity.type
_entity.pdbx_description
1 polymer ?
#
loop_
_entity_poly.entity_id
_entity_poly.type
_entity_poly.pdbx_seq_one_letter_code
_entity_poly.pdbx_strand_id
1 'polypeptide(L)'
;MIPASALEALPPSRRASILYGAAQAELSQRLWQAALGADASSPRSDAAAFAPDRHSSAESRDQDSELNALLTLLAREHAARGTAAAAARPGPPAVSPPSAVAPRAPQSWRSDPAPRSVSSDTRAPCSFGANARYGDCIDAAAARTGIPPAALAAIVDAEAAKTSDGGWKLYSRNPRSSAAGLGQFLTRTWQGMAETPGTWLHGEAQARGWLRGGRVQAEARGALLALRYDATAAINGVADYARRNLDGLQRAGIGADDTRGIARLAYLGHHLGLGDAIRFMRDGGLCQTRAKTLLDAQIGSHASGRRIAQTGDATAAHRDWMLVYLDRQVRPERFARPTPQSIG
;
A
#
# COMPACT_ATOMS: atom_id res chain seq x y z
N MET A 1 21.20 -2.19 -3.92
CA MET A 1 21.36 -0.89 -4.60
C MET A 1 20.82 -1.05 -6.03
N ILE A 2 19.94 -0.17 -6.53
CA ILE A 2 19.61 -0.18 -7.98
C ILE A 2 20.93 0.14 -8.71
N PRO A 3 21.33 -0.62 -9.75
CA PRO A 3 22.58 -0.32 -10.45
C PRO A 3 22.53 1.13 -10.96
N ALA A 4 23.59 1.89 -10.72
CA ALA A 4 23.66 3.33 -11.05
C ALA A 4 23.27 3.59 -12.52
N SER A 5 23.64 2.67 -13.41
CA SER A 5 23.28 2.68 -14.83
C SER A 5 21.77 2.66 -15.11
N ALA A 6 20.96 1.97 -14.29
CA ALA A 6 19.51 1.94 -14.45
C ALA A 6 18.82 3.20 -13.89
N LEU A 7 19.44 3.92 -12.95
CA LEU A 7 18.96 5.23 -12.50
C LEU A 7 19.26 6.32 -13.52
N GLU A 8 20.40 6.27 -14.18
CA GLU A 8 20.83 7.26 -15.18
C GLU A 8 19.98 7.25 -16.45
N ALA A 9 19.40 6.10 -16.81
CA ALA A 9 18.49 5.98 -17.95
C ALA A 9 17.10 6.61 -17.71
N LEU A 10 16.80 7.09 -16.50
CA LEU A 10 15.51 7.70 -16.18
C LEU A 10 15.55 9.22 -16.33
N PRO A 11 14.43 9.87 -16.75
CA PRO A 11 14.31 11.32 -16.74
C PRO A 11 14.67 11.91 -15.37
N PRO A 12 15.36 13.07 -15.30
CA PRO A 12 15.86 13.64 -14.05
C PRO A 12 14.80 13.81 -12.96
N SER A 13 13.57 14.18 -13.33
CA SER A 13 12.43 14.30 -12.42
C SER A 13 11.99 12.95 -11.83
N ARG A 14 12.03 11.89 -12.63
CA ARG A 14 11.70 10.52 -12.23
C ARG A 14 12.78 9.92 -11.33
N ARG A 15 14.05 10.17 -11.67
CA ARG A 15 15.21 9.81 -10.86
C ARG A 15 15.17 10.50 -9.50
N ALA A 16 14.92 11.81 -9.49
CA ALA A 16 14.78 12.59 -8.26
C ALA A 16 13.62 12.10 -7.40
N SER A 17 12.48 11.74 -8.00
CA SER A 17 11.33 11.20 -7.27
C SER A 17 11.62 9.83 -6.64
N ILE A 18 12.34 8.94 -7.34
CA ILE A 18 12.75 7.64 -6.81
C ILE A 18 13.77 7.81 -5.67
N LEU A 19 14.77 8.66 -5.86
CA LEU A 19 15.78 8.95 -4.84
C LEU A 19 15.17 9.60 -3.60
N TYR A 20 14.32 10.60 -3.79
CA TYR A 20 13.60 11.27 -2.71
C TYR A 20 12.68 10.29 -1.97
N GLY A 21 11.94 9.45 -2.72
CA GLY A 21 11.07 8.43 -2.15
C GLY A 21 11.83 7.33 -1.39
N ALA A 22 13.04 6.98 -1.82
CA ALA A 22 13.92 6.04 -1.13
C ALA A 22 14.53 6.67 0.14
N ALA A 23 15.07 7.88 0.05
CA ALA A 23 15.62 8.62 1.17
C ALA A 23 14.56 8.88 2.26
N GLN A 24 13.34 9.25 1.86
CA GLN A 24 12.24 9.43 2.79
C GLN A 24 11.79 8.12 3.46
N ALA A 25 11.88 6.98 2.75
CA ALA A 25 11.58 5.67 3.32
C ALA A 25 12.56 5.32 4.44
N GLU A 26 13.84 5.56 4.19
CA GLU A 26 14.92 5.28 5.13
C GLU A 26 14.85 6.22 6.34
N LEU A 27 14.64 7.52 6.11
CA LEU A 27 14.45 8.50 7.18
C LEU A 27 13.24 8.15 8.07
N SER A 28 12.10 7.80 7.45
CA SER A 28 10.91 7.39 8.21
C SER A 28 11.13 6.13 9.03
N GLN A 29 11.92 5.18 8.52
CA GLN A 29 12.26 3.95 9.25
C GLN A 29 13.17 4.25 10.45
N ARG A 30 14.18 5.12 10.29
CA ARG A 30 15.07 5.56 11.37
C ARG A 30 14.32 6.34 12.46
N LEU A 31 13.42 7.24 12.06
CA LEU A 31 12.57 7.98 13.01
C LEU A 31 11.65 7.04 13.79
N TRP A 32 11.15 5.98 13.16
CA TRP A 32 10.32 4.98 13.83
C TRP A 32 11.13 4.09 14.78
N GLN A 33 12.37 3.73 14.42
CA GLN A 33 13.29 3.01 15.30
C GLN A 33 13.73 3.87 16.50
N ALA A 34 14.00 5.15 16.30
CA ALA A 34 14.32 6.10 17.37
C ALA A 34 13.12 6.33 18.31
N ALA A 35 11.90 6.42 17.77
CA ALA A 35 10.68 6.59 18.56
C ALA A 35 10.32 5.35 19.41
N LEU A 36 10.80 4.16 19.03
CA LEU A 36 10.62 2.92 19.78
C LEU A 36 11.72 2.66 20.83
N GLY A 37 12.71 3.54 20.95
CA GLY A 37 13.74 3.43 21.99
C GLY A 37 14.56 2.14 21.90
N ALA A 38 15.14 1.86 20.73
CA ALA A 38 16.20 0.85 20.65
C ALA A 38 17.55 1.54 20.89
N ASP A 39 17.93 1.68 22.17
CA ASP A 39 19.33 1.83 22.57
C ASP A 39 19.63 0.98 23.81
N ALA A 40 20.86 0.49 23.82
CA ALA A 40 21.42 -0.46 24.76
C ALA A 40 21.40 0.00 26.22
N SER A 41 21.69 -0.96 27.10
CA SER A 41 22.03 -0.86 28.53
C SER A 41 20.86 -0.77 29.52
N SER A 42 20.49 -1.93 30.08
CA SER A 42 20.00 -2.00 31.46
C SER A 42 21.15 -2.44 32.38
N PRO A 43 21.37 -1.75 33.52
CA PRO A 43 22.39 -2.10 34.48
C PRO A 43 22.01 -3.37 35.25
N ARG A 44 23.02 -4.20 35.52
CA ARG A 44 22.96 -5.32 36.48
C ARG A 44 22.81 -4.77 37.90
N SER A 45 21.98 -5.44 38.70
CA SER A 45 22.22 -5.63 40.13
C SER A 45 22.38 -7.14 40.40
N ASP A 46 23.37 -7.46 41.21
CA ASP A 46 24.06 -8.73 41.31
C ASP A 46 23.30 -9.87 42.02
N ALA A 47 23.58 -11.11 41.57
CA ALA A 47 23.99 -12.20 42.46
C ALA A 47 24.81 -13.27 41.71
N ALA A 48 26.11 -13.28 42.02
CA ALA A 48 27.06 -14.41 42.06
C ALA A 48 27.46 -15.21 40.78
N ALA A 49 28.71 -14.90 40.36
CA ALA A 49 29.82 -15.82 40.07
C ALA A 49 29.69 -16.91 38.97
N PHE A 50 30.34 -16.66 37.82
CA PHE A 50 31.58 -17.36 37.40
C PHE A 50 32.10 -16.72 36.10
N ALA A 51 33.41 -16.47 36.04
CA ALA A 51 34.18 -16.02 34.86
C ALA A 51 35.39 -16.95 34.71
N PRO A 52 36.22 -16.87 33.65
CA PRO A 52 36.10 -16.11 32.40
C PRO A 52 36.33 -16.98 31.13
N ASP A 53 36.03 -16.45 29.93
CA ASP A 53 37.08 -16.32 28.91
C ASP A 53 36.75 -15.29 27.82
N ARG A 54 37.81 -14.59 27.40
CA ARG A 54 37.84 -13.39 26.54
C ARG A 54 37.74 -13.76 25.05
N HIS A 55 37.13 -12.89 24.24
CA HIS A 55 37.63 -12.28 22.99
C HIS A 55 36.46 -11.63 22.23
N SER A 56 36.17 -10.36 22.50
CA SER A 56 35.27 -9.55 21.66
C SER A 56 35.62 -8.07 21.85
N SER A 57 36.48 -7.56 20.97
CA SER A 57 36.73 -6.13 20.79
C SER A 57 37.45 -5.90 19.46
N ALA A 58 36.73 -6.09 18.35
CA ALA A 58 37.17 -5.64 17.02
C ALA A 58 36.05 -5.04 16.15
N GLU A 59 34.77 -5.36 16.38
CA GLU A 59 33.68 -4.95 15.45
C GLU A 59 33.10 -3.55 15.66
N SER A 60 33.46 -2.82 16.73
CA SER A 60 32.90 -1.49 17.01
C SER A 60 33.74 -0.32 16.49
N ARG A 61 34.86 -0.56 15.80
CA ARG A 61 35.74 0.51 15.29
C ARG A 61 35.59 0.78 13.79
N ASP A 62 34.89 -0.07 13.05
CA ASP A 62 34.79 0.04 11.59
C ASP A 62 33.62 0.93 11.12
N GLN A 63 32.52 0.96 11.89
CA GLN A 63 31.33 1.78 11.55
C GLN A 63 31.55 3.29 11.74
N ASP A 64 32.46 3.69 12.65
CA ASP A 64 32.82 5.10 12.87
C ASP A 64 33.79 5.66 11.82
N SER A 65 34.51 4.77 11.10
CA SER A 65 35.47 5.16 10.05
C SER A 65 34.78 5.41 8.70
N GLU A 66 33.75 4.61 8.36
CA GLU A 66 32.98 4.79 7.12
C GLU A 66 32.09 6.06 7.16
N LEU A 67 31.56 6.41 8.34
CA LEU A 67 30.77 7.62 8.55
C LEU A 67 31.63 8.90 8.45
N ASN A 68 32.85 8.89 8.99
CA ASN A 68 33.78 10.01 8.88
C ASN A 68 34.29 10.21 7.44
N ALA A 69 34.49 9.12 6.68
CA ALA A 69 34.87 9.22 5.27
C ALA A 69 33.76 9.87 4.43
N LEU A 70 32.49 9.54 4.71
CA LEU A 70 31.33 10.11 4.00
C LEU A 70 31.06 11.58 4.38
N LEU A 71 31.21 11.92 5.67
CA LEU A 71 31.06 13.29 6.17
C LEU A 71 32.19 14.22 5.66
N THR A 72 33.41 13.71 5.53
CA THR A 72 34.54 14.46 4.95
C THR A 72 34.35 14.73 3.46
N LEU A 73 33.72 13.81 2.72
CA LEU A 73 33.37 13.99 1.31
C LEU A 73 32.28 15.05 1.11
N LEU A 74 31.24 15.02 1.95
CA LEU A 74 30.12 15.98 1.93
C LEU A 74 30.52 17.39 2.39
N ALA A 75 31.44 17.50 3.35
CA ALA A 75 31.99 18.78 3.79
C ALA A 75 32.85 19.45 2.69
N ARG A 76 33.58 18.65 1.90
CA ARG A 76 34.34 19.14 0.72
C ARG A 76 33.43 19.67 -0.40
N GLU A 77 32.27 19.07 -0.61
CA GLU A 77 31.28 19.56 -1.59
C GLU A 77 30.52 20.81 -1.10
N HIS A 78 30.27 20.95 0.20
CA HIS A 78 29.63 22.14 0.77
C HIS A 78 30.54 23.37 0.78
N ALA A 79 31.85 23.20 1.01
CA ALA A 79 32.82 24.28 0.92
C ALA A 79 32.96 24.84 -0.52
N ALA A 80 32.62 24.04 -1.53
CA ALA A 80 32.68 24.44 -2.94
C ALA A 80 31.43 25.20 -3.44
N ARG A 81 30.36 25.35 -2.64
CA ARG A 81 29.09 25.96 -3.07
C ARG A 81 28.55 27.05 -2.14
N GLY A 82 29.40 27.65 -1.33
CA GLY A 82 29.00 28.64 -0.32
C GLY A 82 29.39 30.08 -0.62
N THR A 83 28.74 30.74 -1.60
CA THR A 83 28.62 32.22 -1.63
C THR A 83 27.26 32.64 -2.17
N ALA A 84 26.27 32.83 -1.28
CA ALA A 84 25.32 33.94 -1.32
C ALA A 84 24.24 33.83 -0.22
N ALA A 85 24.37 34.77 0.72
CA ALA A 85 23.32 35.55 1.39
C ALA A 85 22.19 34.89 2.21
N ALA A 86 22.28 35.24 3.49
CA ALA A 86 21.34 35.18 4.60
C ALA A 86 19.97 35.88 4.41
N ALA A 87 19.09 35.53 5.36
CA ALA A 87 18.03 36.33 6.01
C ALA A 87 16.58 36.08 5.58
N ALA A 88 15.81 35.45 6.48
CA ALA A 88 14.66 36.04 7.17
C ALA A 88 13.88 34.99 7.98
N ARG A 89 13.69 35.23 9.29
CA ARG A 89 12.66 34.59 10.12
C ARG A 89 11.38 35.42 10.02
N PRO A 90 10.20 34.79 9.94
CA PRO A 90 9.17 35.05 10.96
C PRO A 90 8.52 33.77 11.50
N GLY A 91 7.85 33.92 12.65
CA GLY A 91 7.37 32.86 13.56
C GLY A 91 6.24 31.95 13.06
N PRO A 92 5.72 31.06 13.92
CA PRO A 92 4.87 29.94 13.51
C PRO A 92 3.40 30.37 13.36
N PRO A 93 2.70 29.92 12.29
CA PRO A 93 1.25 29.82 12.32
C PRO A 93 0.77 28.36 12.24
N ALA A 94 -0.10 28.04 13.20
CA ALA A 94 -1.29 27.19 13.14
C ALA A 94 -1.28 25.88 12.32
N VAL A 95 -1.46 24.80 13.07
CA VAL A 95 -1.76 23.43 12.67
C VAL A 95 -3.02 23.34 11.80
N SER A 96 -2.95 22.57 10.70
CA SER A 96 -4.12 22.11 9.93
C SER A 96 -4.08 20.59 9.74
N PRO A 97 -5.19 19.86 9.99
CA PRO A 97 -5.24 18.39 9.87
C PRO A 97 -5.36 17.92 8.41
N PRO A 98 -4.98 16.67 8.10
CA PRO A 98 -5.11 16.10 6.75
C PRO A 98 -6.58 15.93 6.35
N SER A 99 -6.89 16.35 5.13
CA SER A 99 -8.20 16.29 4.48
C SER A 99 -8.89 14.93 4.62
N ALA A 100 -9.92 14.91 5.45
CA ALA A 100 -11.04 13.99 5.29
C ALA A 100 -11.94 14.57 4.20
N VAL A 101 -12.13 13.83 3.11
CA VAL A 101 -13.26 14.10 2.20
C VAL A 101 -14.53 13.73 2.97
N ALA A 102 -15.23 14.74 3.46
CA ALA A 102 -16.53 14.59 4.10
C ALA A 102 -17.60 14.17 3.07
N PRO A 103 -18.59 13.37 3.44
CA PRO A 103 -19.78 13.15 2.62
C PRO A 103 -20.69 14.38 2.69
N ARG A 104 -21.15 14.84 1.53
CA ARG A 104 -22.15 15.90 1.40
C ARG A 104 -23.52 15.34 1.84
N ALA A 105 -24.15 15.97 2.84
CA ALA A 105 -25.48 15.65 3.34
C ALA A 105 -26.59 16.07 2.33
N PRO A 106 -27.77 15.44 2.32
CA PRO A 106 -28.85 15.76 1.40
C PRO A 106 -29.61 17.02 1.84
N GLN A 107 -29.87 17.93 0.89
CA GLN A 107 -30.82 19.01 1.07
C GLN A 107 -32.19 18.55 0.55
N SER A 108 -33.19 18.54 1.42
CA SER A 108 -34.59 18.27 1.08
C SER A 108 -35.32 19.57 0.71
N TRP A 109 -35.75 19.74 -0.54
CA TRP A 109 -36.81 20.69 -0.91
C TRP A 109 -37.60 20.15 -2.12
N ARG A 110 -38.83 19.72 -1.83
CA ARG A 110 -40.12 19.80 -2.57
C ARG A 110 -40.25 19.36 -4.05
N SER A 111 -41.37 18.68 -4.29
CA SER A 111 -41.94 18.12 -5.53
C SER A 111 -42.40 19.18 -6.54
N ASP A 112 -42.16 18.95 -7.84
CA ASP A 112 -43.17 18.66 -8.91
C ASP A 112 -42.55 18.62 -10.34
N PRO A 113 -43.23 18.08 -11.38
CA PRO A 113 -42.60 17.25 -12.42
C PRO A 113 -42.43 17.84 -13.84
N ALA A 114 -41.46 17.25 -14.57
CA ALA A 114 -41.31 17.09 -16.05
C ALA A 114 -40.91 18.33 -16.92
N PRO A 115 -40.39 18.17 -18.18
CA PRO A 115 -40.19 16.96 -18.97
C PRO A 115 -38.77 16.73 -19.56
N ARG A 116 -38.67 15.56 -20.21
CA ARG A 116 -37.55 14.90 -20.90
C ARG A 116 -36.63 15.80 -21.75
N SER A 117 -35.32 15.57 -21.67
CA SER A 117 -34.42 15.69 -22.82
C SER A 117 -33.61 14.39 -22.99
N VAL A 118 -33.87 13.72 -24.10
CA VAL A 118 -33.04 12.66 -24.66
C VAL A 118 -31.72 13.29 -25.09
N SER A 119 -30.66 13.03 -24.34
CA SER A 119 -29.29 13.22 -24.82
C SER A 119 -28.69 11.84 -25.02
N SER A 120 -28.39 11.55 -26.28
CA SER A 120 -27.80 10.33 -26.80
C SER A 120 -26.46 10.00 -26.13
N ASP A 121 -26.50 9.11 -25.15
CA ASP A 121 -25.34 8.51 -24.52
C ASP A 121 -24.77 7.43 -25.46
N THR A 122 -23.88 7.83 -26.37
CA THR A 122 -23.08 6.86 -27.13
C THR A 122 -21.86 6.50 -26.29
N ARG A 123 -22.06 5.64 -25.28
CA ARG A 123 -20.97 5.05 -24.51
C ARG A 123 -21.06 3.53 -24.56
N ALA A 124 -20.36 2.95 -25.53
CA ALA A 124 -20.01 1.53 -25.56
C ALA A 124 -18.48 1.40 -25.53
N PRO A 125 -17.89 0.33 -24.94
CA PRO A 125 -17.95 0.06 -23.51
C PRO A 125 -16.54 -0.20 -22.91
N CYS A 126 -16.43 0.01 -21.60
CA CYS A 126 -15.30 -0.22 -20.69
C CYS A 126 -14.01 -0.90 -21.25
N SER A 127 -13.01 -0.07 -21.59
CA SER A 127 -11.59 -0.44 -21.60
C SER A 127 -10.86 0.58 -20.74
N PHE A 128 -10.20 0.17 -19.65
CA PHE A 128 -9.27 0.82 -18.70
C PHE A 128 -9.13 2.37 -18.58
N GLY A 129 -9.61 3.21 -19.50
CA GLY A 129 -9.59 4.66 -19.47
C GLY A 129 -8.16 5.18 -19.51
N ALA A 130 -7.87 6.16 -18.65
CA ALA A 130 -6.53 6.67 -18.39
C ALA A 130 -5.50 5.57 -17.98
N ASN A 131 -5.98 4.37 -17.65
CA ASN A 131 -5.15 3.23 -17.22
C ASN A 131 -4.89 2.21 -18.33
N ALA A 132 -5.23 2.50 -19.59
CA ALA A 132 -5.03 1.59 -20.73
C ALA A 132 -3.59 1.06 -20.86
N ARG A 133 -2.59 1.86 -20.49
CA ARG A 133 -1.17 1.49 -20.46
C ARG A 133 -0.84 0.28 -19.56
N TYR A 134 -1.74 -0.12 -18.68
CA TYR A 134 -1.55 -1.27 -17.78
C TYR A 134 -2.27 -2.54 -18.28
N GLY A 135 -3.00 -2.47 -19.40
CA GLY A 135 -3.86 -3.56 -19.90
C GLY A 135 -3.11 -4.89 -20.04
N ASP A 136 -2.00 -4.89 -20.77
CA ASP A 136 -1.21 -6.12 -21.01
C ASP A 136 -0.66 -6.72 -19.71
N CYS A 137 -0.22 -5.87 -18.78
CA CYS A 137 0.27 -6.32 -17.48
C CYS A 137 -0.85 -6.94 -16.63
N ILE A 138 -2.05 -6.35 -16.67
CA ILE A 138 -3.22 -6.90 -15.98
C ILE A 138 -3.62 -8.23 -16.59
N ASP A 139 -3.66 -8.34 -17.91
CA ASP A 139 -4.00 -9.58 -18.60
C ASP A 139 -3.00 -10.69 -18.26
N ALA A 140 -1.69 -10.39 -18.28
CA ALA A 140 -0.65 -11.35 -17.92
C ALA A 140 -0.75 -11.80 -16.45
N ALA A 141 -0.94 -10.86 -15.52
CA ALA A 141 -1.09 -11.17 -14.10
C ALA A 141 -2.38 -11.95 -13.80
N ALA A 142 -3.47 -11.60 -14.48
CA ALA A 142 -4.75 -12.31 -14.43
C ALA A 142 -4.60 -13.76 -14.91
N ALA A 143 -3.99 -13.97 -16.08
CA ALA A 143 -3.74 -15.30 -16.63
C ALA A 143 -2.90 -16.17 -15.68
N ARG A 144 -1.86 -15.60 -15.07
CA ARG A 144 -0.98 -16.32 -14.14
C ARG A 144 -1.67 -16.73 -12.83
N THR A 145 -2.62 -15.93 -12.36
CA THR A 145 -3.27 -16.12 -11.05
C THR A 145 -4.68 -16.70 -11.12
N GLY A 146 -5.27 -16.78 -12.32
CA GLY A 146 -6.65 -17.18 -12.53
C GLY A 146 -7.68 -16.15 -12.05
N ILE A 147 -7.27 -14.93 -11.69
CA ILE A 147 -8.19 -13.86 -11.29
C ILE A 147 -8.71 -13.20 -12.58
N PRO A 148 -10.02 -12.98 -12.73
CA PRO A 148 -10.55 -12.28 -13.90
C PRO A 148 -9.89 -10.90 -14.08
N PRO A 149 -9.49 -10.49 -15.30
CA PRO A 149 -8.81 -9.20 -15.53
C PRO A 149 -9.59 -8.00 -14.98
N ALA A 150 -10.91 -8.00 -15.16
CA ALA A 150 -11.79 -6.95 -14.65
C ALA A 150 -11.83 -6.91 -13.11
N ALA A 151 -11.79 -8.07 -12.43
CA ALA A 151 -11.68 -8.15 -10.98
C ALA A 151 -10.34 -7.61 -10.48
N LEU A 152 -9.24 -8.03 -11.11
CA LEU A 152 -7.90 -7.55 -10.77
C LEU A 152 -7.79 -6.03 -10.94
N ALA A 153 -8.28 -5.51 -12.06
CA ALA A 153 -8.34 -4.07 -12.34
C ALA A 153 -9.11 -3.30 -11.28
N ALA A 154 -10.27 -3.82 -10.84
CA ALA A 154 -11.08 -3.18 -9.80
C ALA A 154 -10.39 -3.17 -8.44
N ILE A 155 -9.61 -4.21 -8.10
CA ILE A 155 -8.83 -4.23 -6.86
C ILE A 155 -7.73 -3.18 -6.93
N VAL A 156 -6.98 -3.12 -8.04
CA VAL A 156 -5.95 -2.09 -8.25
C VAL A 156 -6.56 -0.68 -8.21
N ASP A 157 -7.71 -0.48 -8.85
CA ASP A 157 -8.42 0.80 -8.86
C ASP A 157 -8.90 1.24 -7.46
N ALA A 158 -9.30 0.28 -6.63
CA ALA A 158 -9.77 0.55 -5.27
C ALA A 158 -8.62 0.87 -4.30
N GLU A 159 -7.40 0.40 -4.57
CA GLU A 159 -6.20 0.66 -3.75
C GLU A 159 -5.45 1.91 -4.22
N ALA A 160 -5.33 2.10 -5.53
CA ALA A 160 -4.51 3.16 -6.09
C ALA A 160 -5.09 4.55 -5.79
N ALA A 161 -4.23 5.47 -5.36
CA ALA A 161 -4.58 6.88 -5.41
C ALA A 161 -4.74 7.31 -6.88
N LYS A 162 -5.66 8.25 -7.13
CA LYS A 162 -6.02 8.67 -8.50
C LYS A 162 -5.57 10.10 -8.81
N THR A 163 -5.15 10.36 -10.04
CA THR A 163 -5.03 11.69 -10.63
C THR A 163 -6.42 12.25 -10.97
N SER A 164 -6.50 13.53 -11.32
CA SER A 164 -7.77 14.20 -11.62
C SER A 164 -8.50 13.61 -12.83
N ASP A 165 -7.77 13.02 -13.77
CA ASP A 165 -8.27 12.29 -14.94
C ASP A 165 -8.64 10.81 -14.64
N GLY A 166 -8.51 10.37 -13.38
CA GLY A 166 -8.80 9.00 -12.96
C GLY A 166 -7.66 8.00 -13.23
N GLY A 167 -6.50 8.46 -13.70
CA GLY A 167 -5.30 7.64 -13.83
C GLY A 167 -4.75 7.20 -12.46
N TRP A 168 -4.18 6.00 -12.39
CA TRP A 168 -3.58 5.49 -11.17
C TRP A 168 -2.21 6.11 -10.90
N LYS A 169 -2.01 6.58 -9.66
CA LYS A 169 -0.77 7.19 -9.18
C LYS A 169 0.20 6.12 -8.69
N LEU A 170 1.11 5.72 -9.57
CA LEU A 170 2.15 4.72 -9.26
C LEU A 170 3.00 5.06 -8.04
N TYR A 171 3.28 6.34 -7.79
CA TYR A 171 4.11 6.81 -6.68
C TYR A 171 3.28 7.24 -5.45
N SER A 172 2.07 6.69 -5.27
CA SER A 172 1.25 6.97 -4.08
C SER A 172 1.88 6.41 -2.80
N ARG A 173 1.70 7.15 -1.71
CA ARG A 173 2.08 6.75 -0.36
C ARG A 173 1.01 7.17 0.64
N ASN A 174 0.81 6.34 1.65
CA ASN A 174 0.03 6.73 2.82
C ASN A 174 0.95 7.45 3.83
N PRO A 175 0.64 8.69 4.25
CA PRO A 175 1.49 9.40 5.22
C PRO A 175 1.44 8.80 6.63
N ARG A 176 0.48 7.91 6.93
CA ARG A 176 0.25 7.31 8.24
C ARG A 176 0.71 5.85 8.32
N SER A 177 1.26 5.28 7.24
CA SER A 177 1.71 3.89 7.24
C SER A 177 2.82 3.65 6.21
N SER A 178 3.34 2.42 6.18
CA SER A 178 4.31 2.04 5.14
C SER A 178 3.68 1.75 3.78
N ALA A 179 2.35 1.87 3.63
CA ALA A 179 1.62 1.55 2.40
C ALA A 179 2.06 2.42 1.22
N ALA A 180 2.38 1.78 0.09
CA ALA A 180 2.88 2.46 -1.09
C ALA A 180 2.56 1.73 -2.40
N GLY A 181 2.54 2.50 -3.49
CA GLY A 181 2.34 1.98 -4.84
C GLY A 181 0.88 1.70 -5.20
N LEU A 182 0.68 1.15 -6.40
CA LEU A 182 -0.67 0.86 -6.92
C LEU A 182 -1.50 -0.08 -6.03
N GLY A 183 -0.84 -1.00 -5.33
CA GLY A 183 -1.47 -1.93 -4.40
C GLY A 183 -1.38 -1.52 -2.93
N GLN A 184 -0.89 -0.30 -2.62
CA GLN A 184 -0.76 0.22 -1.26
C GLN A 184 -0.14 -0.77 -0.25
N PHE A 185 0.84 -1.57 -0.70
CA PHE A 185 1.42 -2.65 0.10
C PHE A 185 2.20 -2.13 1.30
N LEU A 186 1.98 -2.71 2.48
CA LEU A 186 2.84 -2.52 3.65
C LEU A 186 4.20 -3.19 3.45
N THR A 187 5.24 -2.66 4.11
CA THR A 187 6.61 -3.21 4.05
C THR A 187 6.64 -4.71 4.38
N ARG A 188 5.99 -5.12 5.47
CA ARG A 188 5.99 -6.51 5.92
C ARG A 188 5.25 -7.44 4.96
N THR A 189 4.10 -7.01 4.44
CA THR A 189 3.33 -7.79 3.47
C THR A 189 4.13 -7.97 2.19
N TRP A 190 4.74 -6.89 1.67
CA TRP A 190 5.55 -6.95 0.46
C TRP A 190 6.75 -7.88 0.59
N GLN A 191 7.50 -7.78 1.71
CA GLN A 191 8.59 -8.70 1.99
C GLN A 191 8.09 -10.15 2.10
N GLY A 192 6.98 -10.39 2.81
CA GLY A 192 6.40 -11.72 2.92
C GLY A 192 5.98 -12.33 1.57
N MET A 193 5.55 -11.50 0.61
CA MET A 193 5.28 -11.96 -0.75
C MET A 193 6.58 -12.41 -1.44
N ALA A 194 7.66 -11.63 -1.34
CA ALA A 194 8.96 -11.99 -1.89
C ALA A 194 9.56 -13.26 -1.25
N GLU A 195 9.25 -13.51 0.02
CA GLU A 195 9.71 -14.69 0.75
C GLU A 195 8.85 -15.93 0.50
N THR A 196 7.70 -15.80 -0.17
CA THR A 196 6.84 -16.95 -0.44
C THR A 196 7.04 -17.50 -1.85
N PRO A 197 7.42 -18.78 -2.00
CA PRO A 197 7.50 -19.44 -3.29
C PRO A 197 6.20 -19.35 -4.11
N GLY A 198 6.35 -19.25 -5.43
CA GLY A 198 5.24 -19.19 -6.39
C GLY A 198 4.66 -17.80 -6.62
N THR A 199 5.04 -16.79 -5.84
CA THR A 199 4.69 -15.40 -6.17
C THR A 199 5.65 -14.85 -7.22
N TRP A 200 5.19 -13.88 -8.00
CA TRP A 200 6.02 -13.18 -8.97
C TRP A 200 7.19 -12.46 -8.28
N LEU A 201 6.93 -11.83 -7.13
CA LEU A 201 7.94 -11.10 -6.38
C LEU A 201 9.02 -12.03 -5.81
N HIS A 202 8.67 -13.27 -5.48
CA HIS A 202 9.64 -14.29 -5.09
C HIS A 202 10.55 -14.67 -6.27
N GLY A 203 9.96 -14.86 -7.46
CA GLY A 203 10.73 -15.09 -8.68
C GLY A 203 11.74 -13.98 -8.96
N GLU A 204 11.31 -12.72 -8.85
CA GLU A 204 12.21 -11.55 -8.98
C GLU A 204 13.29 -11.53 -7.91
N ALA A 205 12.94 -11.76 -6.65
CA ALA A 205 13.90 -11.76 -5.56
C ALA A 205 14.93 -12.89 -5.72
N GLN A 206 14.50 -14.07 -6.17
CA GLN A 206 15.38 -15.20 -6.45
C GLN A 206 16.30 -14.91 -7.63
N ALA A 207 15.77 -14.43 -8.75
CA ALA A 207 16.54 -14.11 -9.96
C ALA A 207 17.63 -13.06 -9.69
N ARG A 208 17.39 -12.15 -8.73
CA ARG A 208 18.33 -11.09 -8.34
C ARG A 208 19.25 -11.49 -7.19
N GLY A 209 19.19 -12.73 -6.71
CA GLY A 209 20.00 -13.21 -5.58
C GLY A 209 19.66 -12.52 -4.25
N TRP A 210 18.46 -11.97 -4.09
CA TRP A 210 18.03 -11.25 -2.89
C TRP A 210 17.58 -12.17 -1.74
N LEU A 211 17.49 -13.47 -1.99
CA LEU A 211 17.04 -14.46 -1.01
C LEU A 211 18.20 -15.31 -0.50
N ARG A 212 18.22 -15.55 0.82
CA ARG A 212 19.08 -16.55 1.47
C ARG A 212 18.21 -17.39 2.42
N GLY A 213 18.17 -18.71 2.21
CA GLY A 213 17.29 -19.59 2.97
C GLY A 213 15.80 -19.21 2.86
N GLY A 214 15.37 -18.67 1.71
CA GLY A 214 14.01 -18.18 1.49
C GLY A 214 13.68 -16.83 2.14
N ARG A 215 14.64 -16.19 2.82
CA ARG A 215 14.46 -14.88 3.46
C ARG A 215 15.13 -13.78 2.67
N VAL A 216 14.52 -12.59 2.67
CA VAL A 216 15.10 -11.42 2.01
C VAL A 216 16.30 -10.92 2.80
N GLN A 217 17.46 -10.86 2.14
CA GLN A 217 18.71 -10.34 2.69
C GLN A 217 18.58 -8.85 3.05
N ALA A 218 19.24 -8.40 4.12
CA ALA A 218 19.04 -7.06 4.68
C ALA A 218 19.39 -5.96 3.66
N GLU A 219 20.45 -6.18 2.88
CA GLU A 219 21.01 -5.29 1.87
C GLU A 219 20.10 -5.16 0.64
N ALA A 220 19.25 -6.17 0.41
CA ALA A 220 18.29 -6.19 -0.68
C ALA A 220 16.95 -5.52 -0.33
N ARG A 221 16.64 -5.31 0.97
CA ARG A 221 15.33 -4.83 1.42
C ARG A 221 14.92 -3.50 0.78
N GLY A 222 15.83 -2.54 0.68
CA GLY A 222 15.54 -1.24 0.05
C GLY A 222 15.16 -1.38 -1.42
N ALA A 223 15.91 -2.20 -2.18
CA ALA A 223 15.64 -2.44 -3.60
C ALA A 223 14.32 -3.20 -3.80
N LEU A 224 14.05 -4.19 -2.95
CA LEU A 224 12.77 -4.91 -2.96
C LEU A 224 11.60 -3.97 -2.70
N LEU A 225 11.68 -3.11 -1.70
CA LEU A 225 10.60 -2.18 -1.36
C LEU A 225 10.36 -1.12 -2.44
N ALA A 226 11.38 -0.77 -3.21
CA ALA A 226 11.26 0.14 -4.35
C ALA A 226 10.41 -0.45 -5.49
N LEU A 227 10.34 -1.78 -5.62
CA LEU A 227 9.47 -2.43 -6.61
C LEU A 227 7.98 -2.14 -6.41
N ARG A 228 7.54 -1.63 -5.25
CA ARG A 228 6.15 -1.14 -5.08
C ARG A 228 5.82 0.03 -6.01
N TYR A 229 6.82 0.76 -6.49
CA TYR A 229 6.68 1.86 -7.45
C TYR A 229 6.95 1.43 -8.89
N ASP A 230 7.18 0.14 -9.13
CA ASP A 230 7.18 -0.42 -10.47
C ASP A 230 5.77 -0.94 -10.78
N ALA A 231 5.23 -0.56 -11.94
CA ALA A 231 3.84 -0.88 -12.26
C ALA A 231 3.62 -2.39 -12.42
N THR A 232 4.56 -3.06 -13.09
CA THR A 232 4.48 -4.50 -13.36
C THR A 232 4.58 -5.29 -12.06
N ALA A 233 5.54 -4.94 -11.20
CA ALA A 233 5.69 -5.56 -9.90
C ALA A 233 4.48 -5.31 -9.01
N ALA A 234 3.98 -4.08 -8.93
CA ALA A 234 2.83 -3.75 -8.10
C ALA A 234 1.56 -4.50 -8.53
N ILE A 235 1.26 -4.56 -9.84
CA ILE A 235 0.10 -5.29 -10.37
C ILE A 235 0.23 -6.80 -10.12
N ASN A 236 1.40 -7.38 -10.37
CA ASN A 236 1.63 -8.79 -10.06
C ASN A 236 1.53 -9.08 -8.55
N GLY A 237 2.03 -8.18 -7.71
CA GLY A 237 1.89 -8.28 -6.26
C GLY A 237 0.43 -8.25 -5.83
N VAL A 238 -0.40 -7.35 -6.39
CA VAL A 238 -1.85 -7.33 -6.14
C VAL A 238 -2.48 -8.64 -6.55
N ALA A 239 -2.17 -9.15 -7.74
CA ALA A 239 -2.71 -10.42 -8.24
C ALA A 239 -2.36 -11.59 -7.32
N ASP A 240 -1.09 -11.72 -6.91
CA ASP A 240 -0.65 -12.80 -6.03
C ASP A 240 -1.31 -12.73 -4.64
N TYR A 241 -1.39 -11.52 -4.08
CA TYR A 241 -1.96 -11.34 -2.75
C TYR A 241 -3.47 -11.58 -2.78
N ALA A 242 -4.16 -11.12 -3.82
CA ALA A 242 -5.57 -11.43 -4.07
C ALA A 242 -5.80 -12.94 -4.20
N ARG A 243 -4.99 -13.65 -4.98
CA ARG A 243 -5.11 -15.11 -5.16
C ARG A 243 -4.96 -15.85 -3.83
N ARG A 244 -3.95 -15.51 -3.04
CA ARG A 244 -3.74 -16.13 -1.72
C ARG A 244 -4.89 -15.88 -0.77
N ASN A 245 -5.47 -14.67 -0.79
CA ASN A 245 -6.64 -14.34 0.02
C ASN A 245 -7.85 -15.17 -0.42
N LEU A 246 -8.08 -15.28 -1.73
CA LEU A 246 -9.15 -16.11 -2.28
C LEU A 246 -8.96 -17.59 -1.94
N ASP A 247 -7.74 -18.13 -2.03
CA ASP A 247 -7.44 -19.51 -1.61
C ASP A 247 -7.70 -19.71 -0.12
N GLY A 248 -7.35 -18.72 0.70
CA GLY A 248 -7.59 -18.71 2.12
C GLY A 248 -9.07 -18.75 2.47
N LEU A 249 -9.86 -17.91 1.79
CA LEU A 249 -11.31 -17.84 1.94
C LEU A 249 -11.97 -19.12 1.44
N GLN A 250 -11.55 -19.65 0.30
CA GLN A 250 -12.07 -20.90 -0.26
C GLN A 250 -11.82 -22.09 0.67
N ARG A 251 -10.63 -22.18 1.28
CA ARG A 251 -10.33 -23.19 2.32
C ARG A 251 -11.21 -23.06 3.56
N ALA A 252 -11.75 -21.87 3.83
CA ALA A 252 -12.72 -21.62 4.89
C ALA A 252 -14.18 -21.80 4.42
N GLY A 253 -14.42 -22.31 3.21
CA GLY A 253 -15.75 -22.51 2.64
C GLY A 253 -16.41 -21.23 2.09
N ILE A 254 -15.64 -20.15 1.93
CA ILE A 254 -16.12 -18.85 1.44
C ILE A 254 -15.66 -18.67 -0.01
N GLY A 255 -16.60 -18.72 -0.95
CA GLY A 255 -16.35 -18.57 -2.38
C GLY A 255 -17.26 -17.54 -3.04
N ALA A 256 -16.97 -17.23 -4.29
CA ALA A 256 -17.83 -16.46 -5.17
C ALA A 256 -17.68 -16.99 -6.60
N ASP A 257 -18.80 -17.10 -7.30
CA ASP A 257 -18.86 -17.64 -8.67
C ASP A 257 -18.80 -16.56 -9.75
N ASP A 258 -19.02 -15.30 -9.36
CA ASP A 258 -19.04 -14.16 -10.27
C ASP A 258 -17.85 -13.22 -10.07
N THR A 259 -17.53 -12.46 -11.13
CA THR A 259 -16.39 -11.53 -11.14
C THR A 259 -16.49 -10.47 -10.03
N ARG A 260 -17.72 -10.03 -9.72
CA ARG A 260 -17.96 -9.04 -8.67
C ARG A 260 -17.67 -9.60 -7.28
N GLY A 261 -18.16 -10.79 -6.97
CA GLY A 261 -17.90 -11.46 -5.70
C GLY A 261 -16.42 -11.77 -5.54
N ILE A 262 -15.74 -12.27 -6.59
CA ILE A 262 -14.29 -12.50 -6.58
C ILE A 262 -13.52 -11.22 -6.22
N ALA A 263 -13.83 -10.11 -6.90
CA ALA A 263 -13.17 -8.82 -6.64
C ALA A 263 -13.39 -8.34 -5.19
N ARG A 264 -14.63 -8.47 -4.68
CA ARG A 264 -14.98 -8.05 -3.32
C ARG A 264 -14.31 -8.92 -2.25
N LEU A 265 -14.28 -10.24 -2.42
CA LEU A 265 -13.63 -11.15 -1.49
C LEU A 265 -12.11 -10.92 -1.45
N ALA A 266 -11.48 -10.76 -2.61
CA ALA A 266 -10.07 -10.44 -2.70
C ALA A 266 -9.75 -9.10 -2.04
N TYR A 267 -10.55 -8.05 -2.29
CA TYR A 267 -10.39 -6.74 -1.68
C TYR A 267 -10.60 -6.79 -0.16
N LEU A 268 -11.62 -7.51 0.33
CA LEU A 268 -11.88 -7.67 1.75
C LEU A 268 -10.68 -8.32 2.46
N GLY A 269 -10.14 -9.39 1.87
CA GLY A 269 -8.92 -10.03 2.35
C GLY A 269 -7.71 -9.09 2.32
N HIS A 270 -7.61 -8.22 1.31
CA HIS A 270 -6.56 -7.22 1.24
C HIS A 270 -6.67 -6.21 2.38
N HIS A 271 -7.86 -5.65 2.58
CA HIS A 271 -8.11 -4.51 3.44
C HIS A 271 -8.22 -4.88 4.93
N LEU A 272 -8.73 -6.07 5.25
CA LEU A 272 -8.85 -6.55 6.64
C LEU A 272 -7.72 -7.50 7.05
N GLY A 273 -7.05 -8.11 6.07
CA GLY A 273 -6.27 -9.33 6.27
C GLY A 273 -7.16 -10.56 6.28
N LEU A 274 -6.60 -11.70 5.87
CA LEU A 274 -7.35 -12.95 5.65
C LEU A 274 -8.17 -13.41 6.86
N GLY A 275 -7.59 -13.39 8.07
CA GLY A 275 -8.26 -13.87 9.27
C GLY A 275 -9.51 -13.06 9.64
N ASP A 276 -9.42 -11.73 9.55
CA ASP A 276 -10.56 -10.85 9.81
C ASP A 276 -11.57 -10.90 8.65
N ALA A 277 -11.13 -11.11 7.41
CA ALA A 277 -12.05 -11.33 6.28
C ALA A 277 -12.86 -12.63 6.45
N ILE A 278 -12.25 -13.72 6.94
CA ILE A 278 -12.96 -14.98 7.23
C ILE A 278 -14.03 -14.74 8.31
N ARG A 279 -13.67 -14.10 9.42
CA ARG A 279 -14.63 -13.76 10.50
C ARG A 279 -15.75 -12.86 10.00
N PHE A 280 -15.40 -11.84 9.22
CA PHE A 280 -16.38 -10.93 8.62
C PHE A 280 -17.41 -11.68 7.76
N MET A 281 -16.97 -12.65 6.96
CA MET A 281 -17.86 -13.39 6.07
C MET A 281 -18.66 -14.48 6.80
N ARG A 282 -18.04 -15.23 7.71
CA ARG A 282 -18.65 -16.38 8.38
C ARG A 282 -19.47 -16.01 9.61
N ASP A 283 -18.92 -15.13 10.44
CA ASP A 283 -19.46 -14.83 11.77
C ASP A 283 -20.34 -13.57 11.77
N GLY A 284 -20.64 -13.03 10.57
CA GLY A 284 -21.46 -11.82 10.42
C GLY A 284 -20.75 -10.54 10.87
N GLY A 285 -19.45 -10.55 11.15
CA GLY A 285 -18.69 -9.36 11.56
C GLY A 285 -17.49 -9.67 12.43
N LEU A 286 -16.88 -8.61 12.98
CA LEU A 286 -15.76 -8.69 13.91
C LEU A 286 -16.26 -8.37 15.33
N CYS A 287 -15.58 -8.83 16.38
CA CYS A 287 -15.94 -8.45 17.74
C CYS A 287 -15.91 -6.92 17.93
N GLN A 288 -16.77 -6.38 18.82
CA GLN A 288 -17.00 -4.93 18.93
C GLN A 288 -15.71 -4.11 19.10
N THR A 289 -14.79 -4.56 19.96
CA THR A 289 -13.50 -3.88 20.17
C THR A 289 -12.71 -3.79 18.87
N ARG A 290 -12.55 -4.92 18.15
CA ARG A 290 -11.82 -4.96 16.89
C ARG A 290 -12.51 -4.14 15.80
N ALA A 291 -13.84 -4.25 15.71
CA ALA A 291 -14.66 -3.52 14.76
C ALA A 291 -14.54 -2.00 14.96
N LYS A 292 -14.61 -1.53 16.21
CA LYS A 292 -14.41 -0.13 16.57
C LYS A 292 -13.01 0.35 16.19
N THR A 293 -11.96 -0.40 16.54
CA THR A 293 -10.58 -0.03 16.19
C THR A 293 -10.39 0.15 14.69
N LEU A 294 -10.93 -0.77 13.89
CA LEU A 294 -10.82 -0.69 12.42
C LEU A 294 -11.65 0.46 11.87
N LEU A 295 -12.88 0.65 12.34
CA LEU A 295 -13.74 1.74 11.90
C LEU A 295 -13.11 3.11 12.23
N ASP A 296 -12.55 3.29 13.43
CA ASP A 296 -11.82 4.50 13.81
C ASP A 296 -10.63 4.77 12.87
N ALA A 297 -9.87 3.72 12.52
CA ALA A 297 -8.72 3.85 11.63
C ALA A 297 -9.12 4.21 10.18
N GLN A 298 -10.27 3.69 9.73
CA GLN A 298 -10.77 3.80 8.36
C GLN A 298 -11.48 5.13 8.08
N ILE A 299 -12.34 5.59 9.01
CA ILE A 299 -13.17 6.78 8.80
C ILE A 299 -12.97 7.87 9.86
N GLY A 300 -12.07 7.67 10.82
CA GLY A 300 -11.84 8.57 11.93
C GLY A 300 -12.82 8.36 13.08
N SER A 301 -12.35 8.59 14.30
CA SER A 301 -13.08 8.33 15.55
C SER A 301 -14.44 9.04 15.64
N HIS A 302 -14.54 10.27 15.13
CA HIS A 302 -15.79 11.02 15.15
C HIS A 302 -16.87 10.41 14.22
N ALA A 303 -16.51 10.06 12.98
CA ALA A 303 -17.46 9.44 12.06
C ALA A 303 -17.83 8.01 12.51
N SER A 304 -16.86 7.29 13.07
CA SER A 304 -17.07 5.99 13.71
C SER A 304 -18.07 6.07 14.86
N GLY A 305 -17.86 6.97 15.83
CA GLY A 305 -18.77 7.16 16.97
C GLY A 305 -20.22 7.44 16.55
N ARG A 306 -20.43 8.28 15.54
CA ARG A 306 -21.78 8.54 15.00
C ARG A 306 -22.43 7.29 14.40
N ARG A 307 -21.67 6.47 13.65
CA ARG A 307 -22.20 5.23 13.08
C ARG A 307 -22.54 4.21 14.15
N ILE A 308 -21.66 4.05 15.15
CA ILE A 308 -21.91 3.15 16.29
C ILE A 308 -23.17 3.59 17.04
N ALA A 309 -23.38 4.88 17.26
CA ALA A 309 -24.59 5.39 17.89
C ALA A 309 -25.85 5.15 17.04
N GLN A 310 -25.75 5.13 15.71
CA GLN A 310 -26.86 4.85 14.79
C GLN A 310 -27.24 3.38 14.75
N THR A 311 -26.27 2.47 14.80
CA THR A 311 -26.51 1.02 14.74
C THR A 311 -26.68 0.35 16.10
N GLY A 312 -26.24 1.01 17.18
CA GLY A 312 -26.27 0.50 18.55
C GLY A 312 -25.04 -0.34 18.93
N ASP A 313 -24.30 -0.90 17.97
CA ASP A 313 -23.04 -1.59 18.22
C ASP A 313 -22.00 -1.40 17.10
N ALA A 314 -20.72 -1.61 17.46
CA ALA A 314 -19.60 -1.39 16.55
C ALA A 314 -19.42 -2.47 15.47
N THR A 315 -19.89 -3.68 15.73
CA THR A 315 -19.82 -4.81 14.80
C THR A 315 -20.72 -4.54 13.59
N ALA A 316 -21.98 -4.20 13.83
CA ALA A 316 -22.94 -3.80 12.82
C ALA A 316 -22.49 -2.53 12.09
N ALA A 317 -22.04 -1.50 12.82
CA ALA A 317 -21.54 -0.25 12.22
C ALA A 317 -20.40 -0.49 11.21
N HIS A 318 -19.41 -1.30 11.59
CA HIS A 318 -18.28 -1.62 10.73
C HIS A 318 -18.70 -2.47 9.53
N ARG A 319 -19.58 -3.46 9.74
CA ARG A 319 -20.08 -4.30 8.66
C ARG A 319 -20.83 -3.49 7.61
N ASP A 320 -21.80 -2.70 8.04
CA ASP A 320 -22.62 -1.89 7.14
C ASP A 320 -21.76 -0.90 6.36
N TRP A 321 -20.83 -0.24 7.04
CA TRP A 321 -19.89 0.66 6.38
C TRP A 321 -19.04 -0.07 5.33
N MET A 322 -18.48 -1.23 5.68
CA MET A 322 -17.60 -1.99 4.77
C MET A 322 -18.37 -2.50 3.55
N LEU A 323 -19.59 -3.01 3.73
CA LEU A 323 -20.43 -3.47 2.61
C LEU A 323 -20.77 -2.32 1.67
N VAL A 324 -21.19 -1.16 2.19
CA VAL A 324 -21.44 0.04 1.38
C VAL A 324 -20.17 0.54 0.70
N TYR A 325 -19.01 0.43 1.35
CA TYR A 325 -17.73 0.83 0.79
C TYR A 325 -17.29 -0.09 -0.36
N LEU A 326 -17.36 -1.41 -0.18
CA LEU A 326 -17.14 -2.41 -1.24
C LEU A 326 -18.08 -2.15 -2.41
N ASP A 327 -19.35 -1.89 -2.09
CA ASP A 327 -20.41 -1.50 -3.00
C ASP A 327 -20.23 -0.10 -3.56
N ARG A 328 -19.13 0.60 -3.38
CA ARG A 328 -18.86 1.84 -4.10
C ARG A 328 -17.54 1.77 -4.84
N GLN A 329 -16.53 1.17 -4.21
CA GLN A 329 -15.16 1.20 -4.72
C GLN A 329 -14.82 0.00 -5.58
N VAL A 330 -15.37 -1.19 -5.30
CA VAL A 330 -15.01 -2.41 -6.01
C VAL A 330 -16.01 -2.66 -7.15
N ARG A 331 -15.60 -2.26 -8.36
CA ARG A 331 -16.46 -2.11 -9.53
C ARG A 331 -15.87 -2.74 -10.81
N PRO A 332 -15.77 -4.08 -10.88
CA PRO A 332 -15.19 -4.76 -12.05
C PRO A 332 -15.92 -4.48 -13.37
N GLU A 333 -17.21 -4.19 -13.33
CA GLU A 333 -18.01 -3.79 -14.51
C GLU A 333 -17.44 -2.56 -15.24
N ARG A 334 -16.67 -1.70 -14.55
CA ARG A 334 -16.00 -0.53 -15.17
C ARG A 334 -14.80 -0.93 -16.03
N PHE A 335 -14.37 -2.18 -15.93
CA PHE A 335 -13.21 -2.75 -16.60
C PHE A 335 -13.58 -3.96 -17.46
N ALA A 336 -14.86 -4.32 -17.54
CA ALA A 336 -15.34 -5.41 -18.36
C ALA A 336 -15.21 -5.04 -19.84
N ARG A 337 -14.43 -5.81 -20.60
CA ARG A 337 -14.31 -5.59 -22.05
C ARG A 337 -15.65 -5.91 -22.74
N PRO A 338 -16.04 -5.17 -23.80
CA PRO A 338 -17.13 -5.58 -24.67
C PRO A 338 -16.94 -7.03 -25.10
N THR A 339 -17.95 -7.87 -24.91
CA THR A 339 -18.01 -9.14 -25.63
C THR A 339 -18.29 -8.79 -27.10
N PRO A 340 -17.47 -9.25 -28.07
CA PRO A 340 -17.80 -9.04 -29.48
C PRO A 340 -19.14 -9.70 -29.76
N GLN A 341 -20.12 -8.91 -30.20
CA GLN A 341 -21.38 -9.45 -30.69
C GLN A 341 -21.05 -10.37 -31.88
N SER A 342 -21.43 -11.65 -31.78
CA SER A 342 -21.45 -12.53 -32.94
C SER A 342 -22.41 -11.89 -33.95
N ILE A 343 -21.85 -11.43 -35.07
CA ILE A 343 -22.63 -11.07 -36.23
C ILE A 343 -23.14 -12.40 -36.79
N GLY A 344 -24.44 -12.66 -36.56
CA GLY A 344 -25.18 -13.73 -37.22
C GLY A 344 -25.53 -13.36 -38.65
#